data_AF-A0AAV4Q0V3-F1
#
_entry.id   AF-A0AAV4Q0V3-F1
#
_cell.length_a   1.000
_cell.length_b   1.000
_cell.length_c   1.000
_cell.angle_alpha   90.00
_cell.angle_beta   90.00
_cell.angle_gamma   90.00
#
_symmetry.space_group_name_H-M   'P 1'
#
loop_
_entity.id
_entity.type
_entity.pdbx_description
1 polymer ?
#
loop_
_entity_poly.entity_id
_entity_poly.type
_entity_poly.pdbx_seq_one_letter_code
_entity_poly.pdbx_strand_id
1 'polypeptide(L)'
;MREFQDKVDWRNISKYQTLSEDFTREFQDKVVWCQLSIWRKLSEDFIRKFQDKVDWYWILECQKLIEDFIREFQDKVDLYWILEYQKLSEDFMREFQDKVDWECILEYHKLSEDFIRELIKKELI
;
A
#
# COMPACT_ATOMS: atom_id res chain seq x y z
N MET A 1 22.46 21.56 -1.95
CA MET A 1 21.17 21.32 -1.26
C MET A 1 21.34 21.23 0.25
N ARG A 2 22.31 20.44 0.77
CA ARG A 2 22.60 20.30 2.21
C ARG A 2 22.76 21.63 2.97
N GLU A 3 23.43 22.60 2.37
CA GLU A 3 23.68 23.92 2.98
C GLU A 3 22.46 24.87 2.99
N PHE A 4 21.38 24.53 2.27
CA PHE A 4 20.19 25.38 2.14
C PHE A 4 18.90 24.69 2.61
N GLN A 5 19.03 23.58 3.33
CA GLN A 5 17.91 22.74 3.77
C GLN A 5 16.83 23.48 4.58
N ASP A 6 17.19 24.59 5.24
CA ASP A 6 16.24 25.39 6.04
C ASP A 6 15.63 26.56 5.25
N LYS A 7 16.05 26.75 4.00
CA LYS A 7 15.57 27.82 3.11
C LYS A 7 14.75 27.30 1.93
N VAL A 8 14.53 25.99 1.87
CA VAL A 8 13.81 25.34 0.77
C VAL A 8 12.39 24.95 1.18
N ASP A 9 11.48 24.98 0.22
CA ASP A 9 10.11 24.51 0.40
C ASP A 9 10.05 22.98 0.21
N TRP A 10 9.96 22.27 1.33
CA TRP A 10 9.90 20.82 1.37
C TRP A 10 8.63 20.22 0.75
N ARG A 11 7.51 20.97 0.67
CA ARG A 11 6.31 20.52 -0.04
C ARG A 11 6.59 20.47 -1.54
N ASN A 12 7.17 21.54 -2.09
CA ASN A 12 7.53 21.61 -3.49
C ASN A 12 8.61 20.59 -3.86
N ILE A 13 9.61 20.41 -2.98
CA ILE A 13 10.64 19.38 -3.18
C ILE A 13 10.03 17.98 -3.19
N SER A 14 9.19 17.65 -2.22
CA SER A 14 8.60 16.30 -2.10
C SER A 14 7.69 15.96 -3.27
N LYS A 15 6.98 16.95 -3.84
CA LYS A 15 6.02 16.73 -4.92
C LYS A 15 6.67 16.72 -6.31
N TYR A 16 7.56 17.67 -6.58
CA TYR A 16 8.02 17.94 -7.95
C TYR A 16 9.44 17.48 -8.25
N GLN A 17 10.27 17.25 -7.23
CA GLN A 17 11.65 16.83 -7.45
C GLN A 17 11.77 15.30 -7.46
N THR A 18 12.71 14.80 -8.27
CA THR A 18 13.11 13.39 -8.22
C THR A 18 14.07 13.22 -7.06
N LEU A 19 13.53 12.79 -5.92
CA LEU A 19 14.31 12.45 -4.73
C LEU A 19 14.66 10.96 -4.79
N SER A 20 15.94 10.63 -4.65
CA SER A 20 16.33 9.25 -4.38
C SER A 20 15.88 8.85 -2.97
N GLU A 21 15.69 7.55 -2.75
CA GLU A 21 15.40 7.04 -1.42
C GLU A 21 16.50 7.37 -0.40
N ASP A 22 17.76 7.40 -0.83
CA ASP A 22 18.88 7.82 0.03
C ASP A 22 18.76 9.29 0.46
N PHE A 23 18.34 10.15 -0.46
CA PHE A 23 18.08 11.55 -0.13
C PHE A 23 16.91 11.65 0.85
N THR A 24 15.83 10.90 0.62
CA THR A 24 14.69 10.87 1.54
C THR A 24 15.08 10.33 2.91
N ARG A 25 15.99 9.34 3.00
CA ARG A 25 16.54 8.85 4.28
C ARG A 25 17.29 9.96 5.02
N GLU A 26 18.10 10.73 4.31
CA GLU A 26 18.87 11.85 4.89
C GLU A 26 17.95 12.95 5.45
N PHE A 27 16.83 13.23 4.78
CA PHE A 27 15.91 14.32 5.13
C PHE A 27 14.52 13.84 5.59
N GLN A 28 14.45 12.65 6.18
CA GLN A 28 13.21 11.96 6.56
C GLN A 28 12.27 12.75 7.49
N ASP A 29 12.79 13.74 8.22
CA ASP A 29 12.02 14.57 9.15
C ASP A 29 11.56 15.88 8.52
N LYS A 30 11.96 16.16 7.28
CA LYS A 30 11.61 17.39 6.54
C LYS A 30 10.70 17.11 5.35
N VAL A 31 10.83 15.95 4.72
CA VAL A 31 9.98 15.55 3.58
C VAL A 31 8.52 15.41 3.99
N VAL A 32 7.63 15.56 3.00
CA VAL A 32 6.19 15.41 3.19
C VAL A 32 5.79 14.00 2.75
N TRP A 33 5.58 13.12 3.74
CA TRP A 33 5.37 11.68 3.51
C TRP A 33 4.18 11.36 2.62
N CYS A 34 3.03 12.02 2.78
CA CYS A 34 1.89 11.79 1.90
C CYS A 34 2.21 12.11 0.43
N GLN A 35 3.00 13.16 0.14
CA GLN A 35 3.41 13.47 -1.23
C GLN A 35 4.35 12.40 -1.79
N LEU A 36 5.22 11.84 -0.95
CA LEU A 36 6.09 10.74 -1.35
C LEU A 36 5.28 9.48 -1.65
N SER A 37 4.34 9.11 -0.78
CA SER A 37 3.47 7.94 -0.98
C SER A 37 2.63 8.02 -2.25
N ILE A 38 2.13 9.22 -2.60
CA ILE A 38 1.32 9.42 -3.82
C ILE A 38 2.19 9.42 -5.08
N TRP A 39 3.24 10.24 -5.11
CA TRP A 39 3.89 10.63 -6.36
C TRP A 39 5.15 9.84 -6.67
N ARG A 40 5.69 9.06 -5.73
CA ARG A 40 6.96 8.35 -5.90
C ARG A 40 6.74 6.85 -5.85
N LYS A 41 7.48 6.14 -6.71
CA LYS A 41 7.63 4.69 -6.59
C LYS A 41 8.67 4.40 -5.51
N LEU A 42 8.21 3.96 -4.34
CA LEU A 42 9.06 3.57 -3.21
C LEU A 42 9.24 2.06 -3.22
N SER A 43 10.45 1.59 -2.99
CA SER A 43 10.75 0.18 -2.79
C SER A 43 10.11 -0.34 -1.51
N GLU A 44 9.78 -1.62 -1.50
CA GLU A 44 9.25 -2.30 -0.32
C GLU A 44 10.22 -2.26 0.87
N ASP A 45 11.54 -2.36 0.63
CA ASP A 45 12.55 -2.18 1.68
C ASP A 45 12.54 -0.79 2.30
N PHE A 46 12.26 0.23 1.48
CA PHE A 46 12.10 1.59 1.96
C PHE A 46 10.82 1.75 2.77
N ILE A 47 9.69 1.22 2.28
CA ILE A 47 8.42 1.27 2.99
C ILE A 47 8.54 0.54 4.33
N ARG A 48 9.13 -0.66 4.37
CA ARG A 48 9.39 -1.42 5.59
C ARG A 48 10.17 -0.60 6.62
N LYS A 49 11.21 0.12 6.17
CA LYS A 49 12.02 0.96 7.05
C LYS A 49 11.24 2.16 7.62
N PHE A 50 10.29 2.70 6.87
CA PHE A 50 9.54 3.91 7.22
C PHE A 50 8.04 3.67 7.36
N GLN A 51 7.65 2.45 7.73
CA GLN A 51 6.27 1.99 7.80
C GLN A 51 5.37 2.84 8.71
N ASP A 52 5.93 3.50 9.71
CA ASP A 52 5.19 4.35 10.65
C ASP A 52 5.12 5.82 10.19
N LYS A 53 5.76 6.16 9.06
CA LYS A 53 5.77 7.51 8.48
C LYS A 53 5.02 7.60 7.15
N VAL A 54 5.04 6.52 6.35
CA VAL A 54 4.32 6.47 5.08
C VAL A 54 2.80 6.55 5.30
N ASP A 55 2.11 7.09 4.31
CA ASP A 55 0.66 7.04 4.28
C ASP A 55 0.21 5.75 3.57
N TRP A 56 -0.30 4.79 4.34
CA TRP A 56 -0.63 3.45 3.86
C TRP A 56 -1.75 3.42 2.82
N TYR A 57 -2.73 4.32 2.92
CA TYR A 57 -3.79 4.43 1.93
C TYR A 57 -3.17 4.72 0.55
N TRP A 58 -2.28 5.72 0.48
CA TRP A 58 -1.60 6.06 -0.76
C TRP A 58 -0.58 5.01 -1.21
N ILE A 59 0.07 4.31 -0.27
CA ILE A 59 0.95 3.19 -0.63
C ILE A 59 0.15 2.10 -1.34
N LEU A 60 -1.01 1.72 -0.83
CA LEU A 60 -1.88 0.72 -1.45
C LEU A 60 -2.47 1.21 -2.77
N GLU A 61 -2.94 2.46 -2.85
CA GLU A 61 -3.54 2.97 -4.09
C GLU A 61 -2.50 3.16 -5.21
N CYS A 62 -1.33 3.72 -4.89
CA CYS A 62 -0.37 4.19 -5.90
C CYS A 62 0.74 3.19 -6.23
N GLN A 63 0.94 2.14 -5.42
CA GLN A 63 2.04 1.20 -5.61
C GLN A 63 1.54 -0.22 -5.87
N LYS A 64 2.35 -0.99 -6.62
CA LYS A 64 2.13 -2.44 -6.76
C LYS A 64 3.04 -3.15 -5.78
N LEU A 65 2.44 -3.77 -4.78
CA LEU A 65 3.12 -4.52 -3.74
C LEU A 65 3.04 -6.01 -4.02
N ILE A 66 4.04 -6.77 -3.60
CA ILE A 66 3.99 -8.22 -3.65
C ILE A 66 3.19 -8.77 -2.46
N GLU A 67 2.56 -9.91 -2.64
CA GLU A 67 1.73 -10.54 -1.60
C GLU A 67 2.49 -10.77 -0.29
N ASP A 68 3.74 -11.23 -0.35
CA ASP A 68 4.56 -11.46 0.84
C ASP A 68 4.74 -10.17 1.67
N PHE A 69 4.91 -9.04 1.00
CA PHE A 69 5.00 -7.73 1.66
C PHE A 69 3.67 -7.34 2.30
N ILE A 70 2.55 -7.59 1.62
CA ILE A 70 1.22 -7.29 2.15
C ILE A 70 0.93 -8.18 3.38
N ARG A 71 1.29 -9.47 3.35
CA ARG A 71 1.15 -10.36 4.52
C ARG A 71 1.90 -9.85 5.74
N GLU A 72 3.10 -9.28 5.53
CA GLU A 72 3.93 -8.70 6.59
C GLU A 72 3.22 -7.53 7.30
N PHE A 73 2.42 -6.75 6.58
CA PHE A 73 1.77 -5.54 7.10
C PHE A 73 0.26 -5.62 7.20
N GLN A 74 -0.34 -6.79 7.04
CA GLN A 74 -1.79 -6.99 7.06
C GLN A 74 -2.50 -6.39 8.29
N ASP A 75 -1.82 -6.37 9.45
CA ASP A 75 -2.40 -5.88 10.70
C ASP A 75 -2.32 -4.34 10.84
N LYS A 76 -1.60 -3.67 9.94
CA LYS A 76 -1.45 -2.21 9.90
C LYS A 76 -2.40 -1.52 8.93
N VAL A 77 -2.99 -2.28 8.01
CA VAL A 77 -3.78 -1.74 6.92
C VAL A 77 -5.14 -2.42 6.85
N ASP A 78 -6.14 -1.68 6.39
CA ASP A 78 -7.46 -2.24 6.17
C ASP A 78 -7.42 -3.25 5.01
N LEU A 79 -7.91 -4.48 5.26
CA LEU A 79 -7.99 -5.52 4.24
C LEU A 79 -8.87 -5.09 3.05
N TYR A 80 -9.88 -4.25 3.29
CA TYR A 80 -10.70 -3.69 2.24
C TYR A 80 -9.85 -2.86 1.26
N TRP A 81 -8.97 -1.98 1.76
CA TRP A 81 -8.07 -1.19 0.90
C TRP A 81 -7.04 -2.04 0.17
N ILE A 82 -6.54 -3.10 0.83
CA ILE A 82 -5.64 -4.05 0.17
C ILE A 82 -6.35 -4.65 -1.05
N LEU A 83 -7.57 -5.16 -0.85
CA LEU A 83 -8.31 -5.84 -1.90
C LEU A 83 -8.75 -4.86 -2.99
N GLU A 84 -9.22 -3.66 -2.62
CA GLU A 84 -9.63 -2.63 -3.59
C GLU A 84 -8.50 -2.21 -4.54
N TYR A 85 -7.29 -2.03 -4.03
CA TYR A 85 -6.20 -1.42 -4.80
C TYR A 85 -5.12 -2.40 -5.28
N GLN A 86 -5.01 -3.60 -4.69
CA GLN A 86 -3.99 -4.59 -5.06
C GLN A 86 -4.57 -5.73 -5.88
N LYS A 87 -3.85 -6.12 -6.94
CA LYS A 87 -4.17 -7.32 -7.70
C LYS A 87 -3.58 -8.54 -7.01
N LEU A 88 -4.39 -9.22 -6.23
CA LEU A 88 -4.02 -10.39 -5.44
C LEU A 88 -4.46 -11.70 -6.11
N SER A 89 -3.77 -12.79 -5.80
CA SER A 89 -4.19 -14.14 -6.17
C SER A 89 -5.35 -14.62 -5.31
N GLU A 90 -6.13 -15.57 -5.84
CA GLU A 90 -7.18 -16.23 -5.07
C GLU A 90 -6.59 -17.00 -3.88
N ASP A 91 -5.39 -17.54 -3.99
CA ASP A 91 -4.71 -18.23 -2.89
C ASP A 91 -4.45 -17.28 -1.72
N PHE A 92 -3.97 -16.06 -1.99
CA PHE A 92 -3.84 -15.02 -0.97
C PHE A 92 -5.21 -14.64 -0.39
N MET A 93 -6.21 -14.43 -1.25
CA MET A 93 -7.56 -14.07 -0.81
C MET A 93 -8.19 -15.12 0.12
N ARG A 94 -7.90 -16.41 -0.08
CA ARG A 94 -8.35 -17.50 0.81
C ARG A 94 -7.81 -17.36 2.23
N GLU A 95 -6.62 -16.79 2.41
CA GLU A 95 -6.01 -16.57 3.73
C GLU A 95 -6.81 -15.57 4.57
N PHE A 96 -7.51 -14.64 3.91
CA PHE A 96 -8.24 -13.54 4.54
C PHE A 96 -9.76 -13.64 4.40
N GLN A 97 -10.25 -14.73 3.81
CA GLN A 97 -11.67 -14.86 3.48
C GLN A 97 -12.62 -14.71 4.68
N ASP A 98 -12.19 -15.09 5.87
CA ASP A 98 -13.01 -15.01 7.08
C ASP A 98 -12.95 -13.62 7.77
N LYS A 99 -12.15 -12.69 7.24
CA LYS A 99 -11.95 -11.35 7.81
C LYS A 99 -12.59 -10.24 6.98
N VAL A 100 -13.17 -10.57 5.83
CA VAL A 100 -13.62 -9.58 4.85
C VAL A 100 -15.04 -9.90 4.38
N ASP A 101 -15.83 -8.86 4.21
CA ASP A 101 -17.13 -8.93 3.55
C ASP A 101 -16.91 -9.01 2.02
N TRP A 102 -17.27 -10.16 1.45
CA TRP A 102 -17.04 -10.45 0.03
C TRP A 102 -18.11 -9.86 -0.88
N GLU A 103 -19.26 -9.44 -0.34
CA GLU A 103 -20.35 -8.87 -1.16
C GLU A 103 -19.83 -7.66 -1.96
N CYS A 104 -19.12 -6.75 -1.29
CA CYS A 104 -18.54 -5.57 -1.94
C CYS A 104 -17.38 -5.92 -2.88
N ILE A 105 -16.60 -6.96 -2.58
CA ILE A 105 -15.40 -7.30 -3.37
C ILE A 105 -15.75 -7.94 -4.71
N LEU A 106 -16.81 -8.76 -4.72
CA LEU A 106 -17.31 -9.43 -5.92
C LEU A 106 -17.75 -8.44 -7.00
N GLU A 107 -18.14 -7.21 -6.63
CA GLU A 107 -18.49 -6.16 -7.60
C GLU A 107 -17.26 -5.64 -8.37
N TYR A 108 -16.08 -5.67 -7.76
CA TYR A 108 -14.86 -5.08 -8.30
C TYR A 108 -13.82 -6.10 -8.79
N HIS A 109 -13.93 -7.37 -8.38
CA HIS A 109 -12.96 -8.41 -8.70
C HIS A 109 -13.51 -9.47 -9.65
N LYS A 110 -12.76 -9.73 -10.73
CA LYS A 110 -13.01 -10.89 -11.59
C LYS A 110 -12.37 -12.13 -10.97
N LEU A 111 -13.14 -12.84 -10.16
CA LEU A 111 -12.76 -14.09 -9.51
C LEU A 111 -13.20 -15.31 -10.33
N SER A 112 -12.56 -16.45 -10.11
CA SER A 112 -12.91 -17.73 -10.71
C SER A 112 -14.24 -18.23 -10.16
N GLU A 113 -15.00 -18.96 -10.98
CA GLU A 113 -16.24 -19.60 -10.52
C GLU A 113 -15.98 -20.54 -9.34
N ASP A 114 -14.84 -21.23 -9.34
CA ASP A 114 -14.48 -22.16 -8.28
C ASP A 114 -14.29 -21.45 -6.94
N PHE A 115 -13.63 -20.29 -6.94
CA PHE A 115 -13.47 -19.46 -5.75
C PHE A 115 -14.81 -18.89 -5.27
N ILE A 116 -15.64 -18.36 -6.18
CA ILE A 116 -16.97 -17.85 -5.84
C ILE A 116 -17.85 -18.96 -5.21
N ARG A 117 -17.81 -20.17 -5.77
CA ARG A 117 -18.55 -21.33 -5.23
C ARG A 117 -18.08 -21.71 -3.83
N GLU A 118 -16.80 -21.49 -3.50
CA GLU A 118 -16.28 -21.74 -2.16
C GLU A 118 -16.79 -20.71 -1.15
N LEU A 119 -16.77 -19.43 -1.50
CA LEU A 119 -17.27 -18.35 -0.64
C LEU A 119 -18.75 -18.57 -0.29
N ILE A 120 -19.60 -18.82 -1.28
CA ILE A 120 -21.05 -19.05 -1.07
C ILE A 120 -21.31 -20.27 -0.17
N LYS A 121 -20.52 -21.34 -0.30
CA LYS A 121 -20.68 -22.53 0.55
C LYS A 121 -20.37 -22.24 2.00
N LYS A 122 -19.45 -21.31 2.29
CA LYS A 122 -19.09 -20.93 3.65
C LYS A 122 -20.17 -20.09 4.34
N GLU A 123 -20.83 -19.19 3.62
CA GLU A 123 -21.89 -18.33 4.18
C GLU A 123 -23.18 -19.10 4.55
N LEU A 124 -23.34 -20.33 4.04
CA LEU A 124 -24.52 -21.18 4.27
C LEU A 124 -24.38 -22.15 5.46
N ILE A 125 -23.28 -22.09 6.22
CA ILE A 125 -22.97 -22.96 7.37
C ILE A 125 -23.00 -22.13 8.66
#